data_AF-A0A439TR12-F1
#
_entry.id   AF-A0A439TR12-F1
#
_cell.length_a   1.000
_cell.length_b   1.000
_cell.length_c   1.000
_cell.angle_alpha   90.00
_cell.angle_beta   90.00
_cell.angle_gamma   90.00
#
_symmetry.space_group_name_H-M   'P 1'
#
loop_
_entity.id
_entity.type
_entity.pdbx_description
1 polymer ?
#
loop_
_entity_poly.entity_id
_entity_poly.type
_entity_poly.pdbx_seq_one_letter_code
_entity_poly.pdbx_strand_id
1 'polypeptide(L)' 'MAFLHQQPQLCLGFDIAKDTITAADGITTRVIDNQRRAIRTFLKSHKQADLVVCEPTGGHESLLLEECLRAGIACHR' A
#
# COMPACT_ATOMS: atom_id res chain seq x y z
N MET A 1 4.34 6.36 12.70
CA MET A 1 4.31 6.51 11.23
C MET A 1 5.74 6.74 10.76
N ALA A 2 6.13 6.12 9.65
CA ALA A 2 7.41 6.42 9.01
C ALA A 2 7.26 7.71 8.18
N PHE A 3 8.27 8.58 8.24
CA PHE A 3 8.33 9.80 7.44
C PHE A 3 9.44 9.65 6.40
N LEU A 4 9.20 10.17 5.20
CA LEU A 4 10.22 10.24 4.17
C LEU A 4 11.16 11.42 4.47
N HIS A 5 12.45 11.12 4.59
CA HIS A 5 13.50 12.13 4.72
C HIS A 5 14.24 12.39 3.41
N GLN A 6 13.98 11.59 2.39
CA GLN A 6 14.59 11.62 1.06
C GLN A 6 13.52 11.38 0.00
N GLN A 7 13.78 11.73 -1.25
CA GLN A 7 12.87 11.47 -2.35
C GLN A 7 12.65 9.95 -2.53
N PRO A 8 11.39 9.46 -2.54
CA PRO A 8 11.12 8.03 -2.71
C PRO A 8 11.51 7.59 -4.12
N GLN A 9 12.16 6.44 -4.22
CA GLN A 9 12.57 5.83 -5.50
C GLN A 9 11.58 4.77 -5.95
N LEU A 10 11.04 3.98 -5.01
CA LEU A 10 10.03 2.96 -5.28
C LEU A 10 8.72 3.31 -4.58
N CYS A 11 7.74 3.74 -5.38
CA CYS A 11 6.39 4.03 -4.91
C CYS A 11 5.44 2.90 -5.32
N LEU A 12 4.53 2.53 -4.42
CA LEU A 12 3.43 1.62 -4.71
C LEU A 12 2.12 2.41 -4.74
N GLY A 13 1.41 2.37 -5.85
CA GLY A 13 0.07 2.94 -6.01
C GLY A 13 -1.01 1.89 -5.73
N PHE A 14 -2.08 2.28 -5.05
CA PHE A 14 -3.21 1.41 -4.75
C PHE A 14 -4.53 2.10 -5.08
N ASP A 15 -5.30 1.47 -5.96
CA ASP A 15 -6.72 1.75 -6.22
C ASP A 15 -7.55 0.74 -5.41
N ILE A 16 -8.47 1.25 -4.59
CA ILE A 16 -9.08 0.48 -3.50
C ILE A 16 -10.59 0.40 -3.69
N ALA A 17 -11.06 -0.82 -4.01
CA ALA A 17 -12.47 -1.16 -3.95
C ALA A 17 -12.81 -1.79 -2.58
N LYS A 18 -14.11 -2.06 -2.38
CA LYS A 18 -14.62 -2.67 -1.15
C LYS A 18 -13.93 -4.00 -0.82
N ASP A 19 -13.85 -4.90 -1.80
CA ASP A 19 -13.39 -6.28 -1.59
C ASP A 19 -12.03 -6.57 -2.25
N THR A 20 -11.56 -5.69 -3.13
CA THR A 20 -10.31 -5.85 -3.88
C THR A 20 -9.47 -4.59 -3.86
N ILE A 21 -8.17 -4.75 -4.04
CA ILE A 21 -7.20 -3.68 -4.19
C ILE A 21 -6.36 -3.95 -5.44
N THR A 22 -6.29 -2.97 -6.33
CA THR A 22 -5.35 -2.98 -7.46
C THR A 22 -4.07 -2.28 -7.03
N ALA A 23 -2.97 -3.02 -6.94
CA ALA A 23 -1.65 -2.50 -6.58
C ALA A 23 -0.76 -2.37 -7.82
N ALA A 24 -0.02 -1.28 -7.93
CA ALA A 24 0.91 -1.00 -9.01
C ALA A 24 2.29 -0.56 -8.47
N ASP A 25 3.37 -1.08 -9.04
CA ASP A 25 4.76 -0.71 -8.71
C ASP A 25 5.43 0.17 -9.79
N GLY A 26 4.63 0.65 -10.76
CA GLY A 26 5.10 1.42 -11.92
C GLY A 26 5.50 0.56 -13.13
N ILE A 27 5.62 -0.75 -12.97
CA ILE A 27 5.96 -1.70 -14.04
C ILE A 27 4.83 -2.73 -14.22
N THR A 28 4.34 -3.27 -13.10
CA THR A 28 3.34 -4.32 -13.04
C THR A 28 2.16 -3.89 -12.19
N THR A 29 1.01 -4.48 -12.51
CA THR A 29 -0.23 -4.33 -11.76
C THR A 29 -0.68 -5.68 -11.24
N ARG A 30 -1.11 -5.76 -9.98
CA ARG A 30 -1.64 -6.98 -9.37
C ARG A 30 -2.89 -6.65 -8.57
N VAL A 31 -3.93 -7.48 -8.75
CA VAL A 31 -5.13 -7.40 -7.93
C VAL A 31 -4.97 -8.35 -6.74
N ILE A 32 -5.24 -7.85 -5.54
CA ILE A 32 -5.26 -8.61 -4.30
C ILE A 32 -6.60 -8.39 -3.58
N ASP A 33 -6.96 -9.29 -2.67
CA ASP A 33 -8.13 -9.08 -1.81
C ASP A 33 -7.89 -7.91 -0.85
N ASN A 34 -8.94 -7.13 -0.56
CA ASN A 34 -8.94 -6.13 0.51
C ASN A 34 -9.07 -6.81 1.88
N GLN A 35 -8.06 -7.61 2.22
CA GLN A 35 -7.97 -8.36 3.46
C GLN A 35 -6.56 -8.27 4.03
N ARG A 36 -6.45 -8.11 5.36
CA ARG A 36 -5.15 -7.98 6.06
C ARG A 36 -4.11 -9.01 5.63
N ARG A 37 -4.51 -10.27 5.46
CA ARG A 37 -3.59 -11.35 5.07
C ARG A 37 -3.00 -11.12 3.69
N ALA A 38 -3.82 -10.76 2.71
CA ALA A 38 -3.39 -10.50 1.34
C ALA A 38 -2.49 -9.25 1.28
N ILE A 39 -2.94 -8.15 1.88
CA ILE A 39 -2.17 -6.89 2.00
C ILE A 39 -0.81 -7.14 2.63
N ARG A 40 -0.76 -7.80 3.78
CA ARG A 40 0.51 -8.09 4.47
C ARG A 40 1.43 -8.98 3.65
N THR A 41 0.87 -9.94 2.90
CA THR A 41 1.66 -10.81 2.03
C THR A 41 2.25 -10.01 0.88
N PHE A 42 1.47 -9.12 0.29
CA PHE A 42 1.90 -8.20 -0.77
C PHE A 42 2.99 -7.24 -0.28
N LEU A 43 2.80 -6.57 0.86
CA LEU A 43 3.82 -5.67 1.42
C LEU A 43 5.13 -6.40 1.76
N LYS A 44 5.05 -7.66 2.20
CA LYS A 44 6.24 -8.50 2.44
C LYS A 44 7.02 -8.86 1.18
N SER A 45 6.37 -8.93 0.01
CA SER A 45 7.09 -9.12 -1.26
C SER A 45 7.68 -7.82 -1.80
N HIS A 46 7.26 -6.66 -1.28
CA HIS A 46 7.71 -5.33 -1.69
C HIS A 46 8.35 -4.55 -0.53
N LYS A 47 9.22 -5.21 0.24
CA LYS A 47 9.89 -4.59 1.42
C LYS A 47 10.74 -3.36 1.10
N GLN A 48 11.10 -3.18 -0.17
CA GLN A 48 11.91 -2.05 -0.64
C GLN A 48 11.07 -0.84 -1.03
N ALA A 49 9.73 -0.91 -0.91
CA ALA A 49 8.88 0.24 -1.19
C ALA A 49 9.15 1.35 -0.17
N ASP A 50 9.47 2.54 -0.69
CA ASP A 50 9.71 3.73 0.12
C ASP A 50 8.37 4.36 0.55
N LEU A 51 7.41 4.39 -0.39
CA LEU A 51 6.14 5.07 -0.24
C LEU A 51 4.98 4.24 -0.78
N VAL A 52 3.90 4.20 -0.02
CA VAL A 52 2.59 3.74 -0.47
C VAL A 52 1.66 4.93 -0.69
N VAL A 53 0.98 4.97 -1.82
CA VAL A 53 -0.01 6.00 -2.15
C VAL A 53 -1.34 5.32 -2.46
N CYS A 54 -2.41 5.78 -1.83
CA CYS A 54 -3.77 5.34 -2.14
C CYS A 54 -4.73 6.53 -2.10
N GLU A 55 -5.84 6.44 -2.80
CA GLU A 55 -6.88 7.48 -2.73
C GLU A 55 -7.84 7.27 -1.53
N PRO A 56 -8.57 8.32 -1.09
CA PRO A 56 -9.63 8.19 -0.10
C PRO A 56 -10.82 7.38 -0.63
N THR A 57 -11.14 6.23 -0.03
CA THR A 57 -12.22 5.34 -0.50
C THR A 57 -13.26 5.03 0.59
N GLY A 58 -13.62 6.05 1.37
CA GLY A 58 -14.71 5.95 2.35
C GLY A 58 -14.44 5.00 3.52
N GLY A 59 -13.19 4.62 3.76
CA GLY A 59 -12.76 3.73 4.85
C GLY A 59 -12.29 2.36 4.39
N HIS A 60 -12.47 1.99 3.12
CA HIS A 60 -11.97 0.73 2.57
C HIS A 60 -10.44 0.64 2.55
N GLU A 61 -9.76 1.79 2.54
CA GLU A 61 -8.31 1.93 2.64
C GLU A 61 -7.74 1.65 4.03
N SER A 62 -8.58 1.63 5.07
CA SER A 62 -8.11 1.57 6.46
C SER A 62 -7.23 0.36 6.75
N LEU A 63 -7.58 -0.81 6.20
CA LEU A 63 -6.79 -2.03 6.36
C LEU A 63 -5.40 -1.90 5.72
N LEU A 64 -5.30 -1.23 4.56
CA LEU A 64 -4.02 -0.97 3.91
C LEU A 64 -3.15 -0.05 4.78
N LEU A 65 -3.71 1.08 5.22
CA LEU A 65 -2.99 2.07 6.02
C LEU A 65 -2.48 1.47 7.34
N GLU A 66 -3.30 0.65 8.00
CA GLU A 66 -2.88 -0.06 9.22
C GLU A 66 -1.74 -1.04 8.97
N GLU A 67 -1.78 -1.84 7.89
CA GLU A 67 -0.70 -2.77 7.58
C GLU A 67 0.58 -2.05 7.11
N CYS A 68 0.47 -0.91 6.40
CA CYS A 68 1.62 -0.04 6.10
C CYS A 68 2.28 0.49 7.39
N LEU A 69 1.47 0.96 8.35
CA LEU A 69 1.97 1.40 9.65
C LEU A 69 2.69 0.27 10.40
N ARG A 70 2.13 -0.95 10.39
CA ARG A 70 2.74 -2.13 11.00
C ARG A 70 4.02 -2.57 10.30
N ALA A 71 4.09 -2.40 8.99
CA ALA A 71 5.28 -2.69 8.18
C ALA A 71 6.35 -1.60 8.28
N GLY A 72 6.04 -0.45 8.87
CA GLY A 72 6.95 0.69 8.94
C GLY A 72 7.15 1.39 7.60
N ILE A 73 6.21 1.26 6.67
CA ILE A 73 6.26 1.88 5.34
C ILE A 73 5.55 3.23 5.40
N ALA A 74 6.16 4.27 4.83
CA ALA A 74 5.50 5.58 4.74
C ALA A 74 4.29 5.47 3.80
N CYS A 75 3.17 6.08 4.17
CA CYS A 75 1.94 6.05 3.38
C CYS A 75 1.32 7.44 3.24
N HIS A 76 0.74 7.71 2.07
CA HIS A 76 -0.02 8.91 1.76
C HIS A 76 -1.43 8.55 1.27
N ARG A 77 -2.40 9.32 1.75
CA ARG A 77 -3.83 9.23 1.43
C ARG A 77 -4.34 10.59 0.98
#